data_AF-A0AAN9T9N4-F1
#
_entry.id   AF-A0AAN9T9N4-F1
#
_cell.length_a   1.000
_cell.length_b   1.000
_cell.length_c   1.000
_cell.angle_alpha   90.00
_cell.angle_beta   90.00
_cell.angle_gamma   90.00
#
_symmetry.space_group_name_H-M   'P 1'
#
loop_
_entity.id
_entity.type
_entity.pdbx_description
1 polymer ?
#
loop_
_entity_poly.entity_id
_entity_poly.type
_entity_poly.pdbx_seq_one_letter_code
_entity_poly.pdbx_strand_id
1 'polypeptide(L)'
;MDILDEILSTSPSTWTKVPNSSYDDGYYIEKLHPDSVEYRLVAQGFTPHCTVKYIKRVQNPFQLALFKISREKAKAEGTRLNEMQAYHVIYENDLDIALKYTVDYRRYENSYELSHNQQDFIYKQPRFNKNITDAVNAFDKNIVRGQNKLVLTCDVLSEELYQIKTSTQADYHVNYVVCIE
;
A
#
# COMPACT_ATOMS: atom_id res chain seq x y z
N MET A 1 -17.06 -24.50 -1.35
CA MET A 1 -15.97 -23.65 -1.86
C MET A 1 -15.92 -22.47 -0.94
N ASP A 2 -14.80 -22.26 -0.25
CA ASP A 2 -14.64 -21.10 0.63
C ASP A 2 -14.54 -19.83 -0.22
N ILE A 3 -15.08 -18.71 0.26
CA ILE A 3 -14.97 -17.41 -0.42
C ILE A 3 -13.50 -17.04 -0.60
N LEU A 4 -12.65 -17.41 0.36
CA LEU A 4 -11.21 -17.19 0.25
C LEU A 4 -10.59 -17.95 -0.94
N ASP A 5 -11.00 -19.20 -1.18
CA ASP A 5 -10.50 -19.99 -2.31
C ASP A 5 -10.86 -19.34 -3.66
N GLU A 6 -12.08 -18.80 -3.75
CA GLU A 6 -12.55 -18.11 -4.95
C GLU A 6 -11.73 -16.83 -5.21
N ILE A 7 -11.47 -16.02 -4.17
CA ILE A 7 -10.64 -14.82 -4.30
C ILE A 7 -9.21 -15.19 -4.71
N LEU A 8 -8.62 -16.21 -4.06
CA LEU A 8 -7.26 -16.66 -4.32
C LEU A 8 -7.09 -17.20 -5.75
N SER A 9 -8.14 -17.78 -6.34
CA SER A 9 -8.12 -18.24 -7.73
C SER A 9 -7.87 -17.11 -8.76
N THR A 10 -8.14 -15.86 -8.37
CA THR A 10 -7.94 -14.68 -9.23
C THR A 10 -6.69 -13.86 -8.87
N SER A 11 -5.92 -14.30 -7.87
CA SER A 11 -4.77 -13.55 -7.36
C SER A 11 -3.61 -13.52 -8.35
N PRO A 12 -2.69 -12.53 -8.25
CA PRO A 12 -1.52 -12.45 -9.11
C PRO A 12 -0.71 -13.75 -9.08
N SER A 13 -0.21 -14.18 -10.25
CA SER A 13 0.59 -15.41 -10.36
C SER A 13 1.93 -15.32 -9.62
N THR A 14 2.38 -14.10 -9.28
CA THR A 14 3.56 -13.87 -8.46
C THR A 14 3.34 -14.23 -7.00
N TRP A 15 2.10 -14.26 -6.51
CA TRP A 15 1.82 -14.60 -5.12
C TRP A 15 2.22 -16.05 -4.81
N THR A 16 2.91 -16.21 -3.69
CA THR A 16 3.23 -17.53 -3.15
C THR A 16 1.93 -18.19 -2.68
N LYS A 17 1.71 -19.41 -3.16
CA LYS A 17 0.60 -20.25 -2.73
C LYS A 17 0.89 -20.75 -1.31
N VAL A 18 0.11 -20.28 -0.36
CA VAL A 18 0.19 -20.66 1.05
C VAL A 18 -1.14 -21.27 1.50
N PRO A 19 -1.17 -22.07 2.58
CA PRO A 19 -2.43 -22.57 3.15
C PRO A 19 -3.35 -21.41 3.55
N ASN A 20 -4.67 -21.64 3.54
CA ASN A 20 -5.66 -20.60 3.91
C ASN A 20 -5.43 -20.04 5.32
N SER A 21 -4.94 -20.87 6.26
CA SER A 21 -4.58 -20.46 7.62
C SER A 21 -3.44 -19.43 7.68
N SER A 22 -2.70 -19.22 6.58
CA SER A 22 -1.69 -18.17 6.49
C SER A 22 -2.32 -16.76 6.35
N TYR A 23 -3.64 -16.67 6.21
CA TYR A 23 -4.40 -15.42 6.09
C TYR A 23 -5.28 -15.14 7.32
N ASP A 24 -5.00 -15.75 8.48
CA ASP A 24 -5.81 -15.55 9.71
C ASP A 24 -5.87 -14.07 10.15
N ASP A 25 -4.84 -13.29 9.85
CA ASP A 25 -4.79 -11.83 10.07
C ASP A 25 -5.40 -11.00 8.93
N GLY A 26 -5.91 -11.67 7.89
CA GLY A 26 -6.45 -11.05 6.67
C GLY A 26 -5.41 -10.82 5.57
N TYR A 27 -4.12 -11.05 5.85
CA TYR A 27 -3.04 -10.90 4.90
C TYR A 27 -1.89 -11.90 5.18
N TYR A 28 -1.06 -12.15 4.18
CA TYR A 28 0.22 -12.86 4.30
C TYR A 28 1.35 -11.95 3.80
N ILE A 29 2.51 -11.97 4.47
CA ILE A 29 3.69 -11.19 4.07
C ILE A 29 4.85 -12.12 3.76
N GLU A 30 5.52 -11.87 2.64
CA GLU A 30 6.72 -12.59 2.24
C GLU A 30 7.89 -11.65 2.01
N LYS A 31 9.02 -11.92 2.65
CA LYS A 31 10.26 -11.18 2.36
C LYS A 31 10.82 -11.64 1.01
N LEU A 32 10.99 -10.71 0.08
CA LEU A 32 11.56 -11.01 -1.23
C LEU A 32 13.07 -11.19 -1.15
N HIS A 33 13.59 -12.15 -1.91
CA HIS A 33 15.04 -12.36 -2.03
C HIS A 33 15.67 -11.25 -2.90
N PRO A 34 16.81 -10.65 -2.50
CA PRO A 34 17.46 -9.58 -3.28
C PRO A 34 17.77 -9.94 -4.73
N ASP A 35 18.09 -11.21 -4.98
CA ASP A 35 18.38 -11.74 -6.32
C ASP A 35 17.14 -12.11 -7.14
N SER A 36 15.93 -11.94 -6.61
CA SER A 36 14.70 -12.16 -7.37
C SER A 36 14.46 -11.05 -8.40
N VAL A 37 13.84 -11.39 -9.52
CA VAL A 37 13.46 -10.42 -10.56
C VAL A 37 12.50 -9.37 -9.97
N GLU A 38 11.53 -9.82 -9.17
CA GLU A 38 10.54 -8.97 -8.52
C GLU A 38 11.17 -7.96 -7.55
N TYR A 39 12.11 -8.40 -6.70
CA TYR A 39 12.85 -7.48 -5.82
C TYR A 39 13.54 -6.39 -6.62
N ARG A 40 14.27 -6.75 -7.68
CA ARG A 40 15.00 -5.78 -8.51
C ARG A 40 14.07 -4.77 -9.18
N LEU A 41 12.92 -5.22 -9.70
CA LEU A 41 11.94 -4.35 -10.32
C LEU A 41 11.35 -3.35 -9.33
N VAL A 42 10.98 -3.80 -8.13
CA VAL A 42 10.45 -2.91 -7.09
C VAL A 42 11.56 -1.95 -6.61
N ALA A 43 12.76 -2.45 -6.32
CA ALA A 43 13.90 -1.64 -5.86
C ALA A 43 14.34 -0.58 -6.88
N GLN A 44 14.17 -0.85 -8.18
CA GLN A 44 14.48 0.12 -9.24
C GLN A 44 13.62 1.38 -9.13
N GLY A 45 12.38 1.28 -8.64
CA GLY A 45 11.52 2.46 -8.41
C GLY A 45 12.02 3.38 -7.30
N PHE A 46 12.85 2.86 -6.38
CA PHE A 46 13.39 3.60 -5.24
C PHE A 46 14.79 4.17 -5.52
N THR A 47 15.52 3.59 -6.47
CA THR A 47 16.84 4.07 -6.92
C THR A 47 16.67 5.20 -7.94
N PRO A 48 17.39 6.34 -7.86
CA PRO A 48 18.50 6.66 -6.95
C PRO A 48 18.08 7.43 -5.69
N HIS A 49 16.79 7.54 -5.41
CA HIS A 49 16.25 8.42 -4.37
C HIS A 49 16.59 7.97 -2.94
N CYS A 50 16.73 6.67 -2.71
CA CYS A 50 17.10 6.11 -1.40
C CYS A 50 17.67 4.69 -1.54
N THR A 51 18.33 4.22 -0.48
CA THR A 51 18.81 2.84 -0.36
C THR A 51 17.69 1.95 0.20
N VAL A 52 17.40 0.84 -0.49
CA VAL A 52 16.43 -0.17 -0.02
C VAL A 52 17.13 -1.20 0.88
N LYS A 53 16.66 -1.34 2.12
CA LYS A 53 17.14 -2.36 3.07
C LYS A 53 16.50 -3.72 2.83
N TYR A 54 15.18 -3.74 2.66
CA TYR A 54 14.42 -4.94 2.35
C TYR A 54 13.08 -4.61 1.71
N ILE A 55 12.54 -5.59 0.99
CA ILE A 55 11.21 -5.54 0.39
C ILE A 55 10.43 -6.76 0.87
N LYS A 56 9.20 -6.51 1.30
CA LYS A 56 8.23 -7.55 1.64
C LYS A 56 7.02 -7.42 0.72
N ARG A 57 6.61 -8.50 0.05
CA ARG A 57 5.34 -8.55 -0.68
C ARG A 57 4.20 -8.75 0.30
N VAL A 58 3.12 -8.02 0.07
CA VAL A 58 1.85 -8.15 0.78
C VAL A 58 0.88 -8.94 -0.08
N GLN A 59 0.30 -9.99 0.50
CA GLN A 59 -0.76 -10.78 -0.11
C GLN A 59 -2.01 -10.61 0.73
N ASN A 60 -2.81 -9.58 0.42
CA ASN A 60 -4.11 -9.36 1.07
C ASN A 60 -5.23 -9.67 0.08
N PRO A 61 -5.80 -10.89 0.09
CA PRO A 61 -6.82 -11.30 -0.87
C PRO A 61 -8.08 -10.45 -0.77
N PHE A 62 -8.51 -10.11 0.44
CA PHE A 62 -9.73 -9.34 0.68
C PHE A 62 -9.61 -7.91 0.13
N GLN A 63 -8.49 -7.25 0.40
CA GLN A 63 -8.21 -5.92 -0.13
C GLN A 63 -8.13 -5.95 -1.67
N LEU A 64 -7.45 -6.94 -2.23
CA LEU A 64 -7.35 -7.08 -3.69
C LEU A 64 -8.72 -7.30 -4.34
N ALA A 65 -9.57 -8.12 -3.73
CA ALA A 65 -10.93 -8.35 -4.22
C ALA A 65 -11.75 -7.05 -4.22
N LEU A 66 -11.74 -6.30 -3.12
CA LEU A 66 -12.42 -5.00 -3.02
C LEU A 66 -11.90 -4.00 -4.05
N PHE A 67 -10.58 -3.95 -4.26
CA PHE A 67 -9.95 -3.11 -5.27
C PHE A 67 -10.42 -3.43 -6.69
N LYS A 68 -10.41 -4.71 -7.06
CA LYS A 68 -10.91 -5.16 -8.36
C LYS A 68 -12.39 -4.85 -8.55
N ILE A 69 -13.21 -5.07 -7.51
CA ILE A 69 -14.64 -4.75 -7.55
C ILE A 69 -14.85 -3.24 -7.74
N SER A 70 -14.14 -2.38 -7.00
CA SER A 70 -14.23 -0.92 -7.17
C SER A 70 -13.89 -0.51 -8.60
N ARG A 71 -12.80 -1.07 -9.15
CA ARG A 71 -12.37 -0.82 -10.53
C ARG A 71 -13.43 -1.22 -11.56
N GLU A 72 -13.98 -2.43 -11.46
CA GLU A 72 -14.98 -2.90 -12.42
C GLU A 72 -16.31 -2.14 -12.29
N LYS A 73 -16.70 -1.75 -11.06
CA LYS A 73 -17.87 -0.91 -10.82
C LYS A 73 -17.71 0.46 -11.50
N ALA A 74 -16.58 1.13 -11.30
CA ALA A 74 -16.31 2.42 -11.92
C ALA A 74 -16.33 2.34 -13.45
N LYS A 75 -15.77 1.26 -14.04
CA LYS A 75 -15.87 1.02 -15.48
C LYS A 75 -17.31 0.85 -15.96
N ALA A 76 -18.11 0.07 -15.25
CA ALA A 76 -19.52 -0.16 -15.58
C ALA A 76 -20.37 1.12 -15.50
N GLU A 77 -20.02 2.02 -14.57
CA GLU A 77 -20.65 3.34 -14.39
C GLU A 77 -20.15 4.39 -15.41
N GLY A 78 -19.12 4.07 -16.20
CA GLY A 78 -18.51 5.00 -17.16
C GLY A 78 -17.59 6.04 -16.52
N THR A 79 -17.24 5.87 -15.24
CA THR A 79 -16.31 6.73 -14.51
C THR A 79 -14.89 6.46 -14.99
N ARG A 80 -14.16 7.52 -15.38
CA ARG A 80 -12.76 7.42 -15.78
C ARG A 80 -11.87 7.45 -14.55
N LEU A 81 -11.47 6.27 -14.07
CA LEU A 81 -10.43 6.12 -13.06
C LEU A 81 -9.09 5.74 -13.71
N ASN A 82 -8.03 6.38 -13.23
CA ASN A 82 -6.66 6.03 -13.56
C ASN A 82 -6.14 5.06 -12.50
N GLU A 83 -5.65 3.91 -12.92
CA GLU A 83 -4.90 2.99 -12.07
C GLU A 83 -3.44 3.45 -12.06
N MET A 84 -2.93 3.81 -10.89
CA MET A 84 -1.56 4.33 -10.73
C MET A 84 -0.89 3.76 -9.50
N GLN A 85 0.44 3.66 -9.57
CA GLN A 85 1.25 3.33 -8.42
C GLN A 85 1.43 4.56 -7.53
N ALA A 86 1.32 4.35 -6.22
CA ALA A 86 1.43 5.39 -5.21
C ALA A 86 2.20 4.90 -3.98
N TYR A 87 2.57 5.85 -3.12
CA TYR A 87 3.43 5.59 -1.98
C TYR A 87 2.86 6.16 -0.68
N HIS A 88 2.67 5.30 0.32
CA HIS A 88 2.20 5.70 1.65
C HIS A 88 3.32 5.49 2.67
N VAL A 89 3.63 6.54 3.44
CA VAL A 89 4.66 6.50 4.48
C VAL A 89 4.02 6.06 5.78
N ILE A 90 4.67 5.13 6.49
CA ILE A 90 4.15 4.60 7.74
C ILE A 90 5.24 4.31 8.76
N TYR A 91 4.90 4.42 10.05
CA TYR A 91 5.73 3.93 11.15
C TYR A 91 5.65 2.40 11.24
N GLU A 92 6.73 1.77 11.69
CA GLU A 92 6.77 0.32 11.88
C GLU A 92 5.68 -0.19 12.82
N ASN A 93 5.36 0.57 13.87
CA ASN A 93 4.31 0.23 14.84
C ASN A 93 2.90 0.23 14.23
N ASP A 94 2.65 1.05 13.20
CA ASP A 94 1.33 1.15 12.56
C ASP A 94 1.20 0.17 11.37
N LEU A 95 2.26 -0.58 11.04
CA LEU A 95 2.27 -1.46 9.87
C LEU A 95 1.17 -2.52 9.92
N ASP A 96 1.01 -3.22 11.05
CA ASP A 96 -0.01 -4.26 11.17
C ASP A 96 -1.41 -3.69 10.95
N ILE A 97 -1.69 -2.54 11.56
CA ILE A 97 -2.96 -1.82 11.42
C ILE A 97 -3.22 -1.46 9.96
N ALA A 98 -2.21 -0.96 9.25
CA ALA A 98 -2.36 -0.60 7.84
C ALA A 98 -2.63 -1.79 6.93
N LEU A 99 -2.00 -2.93 7.17
CA LEU A 99 -2.17 -4.12 6.35
C LEU A 99 -3.50 -4.83 6.64
N LYS A 100 -3.90 -4.86 7.90
CA LYS A 100 -5.15 -5.48 8.36
C LYS A 100 -6.38 -4.66 8.01
N TYR A 101 -6.29 -3.35 8.14
CA TYR A 101 -7.44 -2.44 7.98
C TYR A 101 -7.32 -1.54 6.75
N THR A 102 -6.55 -1.93 5.74
CA THR A 102 -6.48 -1.22 4.46
C THR A 102 -6.13 0.27 4.67
N VAL A 103 -5.01 0.54 5.33
CA VAL A 103 -4.48 1.90 5.54
C VAL A 103 -5.50 2.83 6.24
N ASP A 104 -6.29 2.28 7.17
CA ASP A 104 -7.22 3.07 7.99
C ASP A 104 -6.45 3.95 8.99
N TYR A 105 -6.03 5.13 8.54
CA TYR A 105 -5.19 6.05 9.29
C TYR A 105 -5.79 6.51 10.63
N ARG A 106 -7.12 6.38 10.80
CA ARG A 106 -7.83 6.70 12.05
C ARG A 106 -7.50 5.74 13.18
N ARG A 107 -6.93 4.57 12.85
CA ARG A 107 -6.52 3.54 13.81
C ARG A 107 -5.06 3.61 14.17
N TYR A 108 -4.27 4.41 13.44
CA TYR A 108 -2.84 4.53 13.68
C TYR A 108 -2.57 5.22 15.03
N GLU A 109 -1.55 4.73 15.73
CA GLU A 109 -1.17 5.24 17.04
C GLU A 109 -0.15 6.38 16.93
N ASN A 110 0.67 6.39 15.87
CA ASN A 110 1.79 7.33 15.72
C ASN A 110 1.56 8.37 14.60
N SER A 111 0.42 8.32 13.91
CA SER A 111 0.18 9.07 12.67
C SER A 111 -0.21 10.53 12.84
N TYR A 112 -0.45 10.99 14.07
CA TYR A 112 -1.01 12.32 14.31
C TYR A 112 -0.14 13.43 13.70
N GLU A 113 1.18 13.22 13.57
CA GLU A 113 2.13 14.20 13.02
C GLU A 113 2.46 13.99 11.53
N LEU A 114 2.52 12.74 11.03
CA LEU A 114 2.80 12.46 9.60
C LEU A 114 1.71 12.96 8.64
N SER A 115 0.49 13.19 9.13
CA SER A 115 -0.70 13.29 8.30
C SER A 115 -1.47 14.62 8.36
N HIS A 116 -1.07 15.62 9.15
CA HIS A 116 -1.93 16.80 9.36
C HIS A 116 -1.22 18.16 9.33
N ASN A 117 -1.46 18.93 8.27
CA ASN A 117 -1.81 20.34 8.43
C ASN A 117 -3.31 20.38 8.74
N GLN A 118 -3.76 21.17 9.72
CA GLN A 118 -5.15 21.18 10.22
C GLN A 118 -6.24 21.40 9.15
N GLN A 119 -5.90 21.84 7.94
CA GLN A 119 -6.83 22.05 6.82
C GLN A 119 -7.24 20.77 6.09
N ASP A 120 -6.47 19.67 6.20
CA ASP A 120 -6.75 18.41 5.48
C ASP A 120 -7.80 17.51 6.18
N PHE A 121 -8.29 17.90 7.37
CA PHE A 121 -9.38 17.23 8.10
C PHE A 121 -10.70 17.11 7.32
N ILE A 122 -10.82 17.82 6.19
CA ILE A 122 -11.98 17.75 5.30
C ILE A 122 -11.97 16.45 4.48
N TYR A 123 -10.80 15.86 4.20
CA TYR A 123 -10.66 14.62 3.44
C TYR A 123 -10.31 13.45 4.36
N LYS A 124 -11.32 12.63 4.70
CA LYS A 124 -11.20 11.48 5.60
C LYS A 124 -10.52 10.25 4.96
N GLN A 125 -9.41 10.43 4.25
CA GLN A 125 -8.73 9.38 3.49
C GLN A 125 -7.23 9.38 3.74
N PRO A 126 -6.54 8.22 3.62
CA PRO A 126 -5.10 8.18 3.77
C PRO A 126 -4.40 8.97 2.65
N ARG A 127 -3.30 9.63 3.02
CA ARG A 127 -2.48 10.38 2.08
C ARG A 127 -1.55 9.47 1.30
N PHE A 128 -1.53 9.63 -0.01
CA PHE A 128 -0.60 8.96 -0.90
C PHE A 128 0.30 9.97 -1.61
N ASN A 129 1.56 9.63 -1.75
CA ASN A 129 2.53 10.37 -2.55
C ASN A 129 2.59 9.77 -3.95
N LYS A 130 2.67 10.63 -4.96
CA LYS A 130 2.73 10.21 -6.37
C LYS A 130 4.10 9.68 -6.78
N ASN A 131 5.15 10.12 -6.11
CA ASN A 131 6.53 9.74 -6.40
C ASN A 131 7.29 9.42 -5.11
N ILE A 132 8.39 8.68 -5.26
CA ILE A 132 9.25 8.28 -4.15
C ILE A 132 9.92 9.48 -3.48
N THR A 133 10.35 10.48 -4.24
CA THR A 133 11.00 11.67 -3.67
C THR A 133 10.12 12.34 -2.61
N ASP A 134 8.83 12.52 -2.90
CA ASP A 134 7.87 13.11 -1.96
C ASP A 134 7.66 12.22 -0.73
N ALA A 135 7.61 10.89 -0.92
CA ALA A 135 7.53 9.94 0.19
C ALA A 135 8.78 9.98 1.08
N VAL A 136 9.98 10.02 0.49
CA VAL A 136 11.26 10.12 1.20
C VAL A 136 11.32 11.43 2.01
N ASN A 137 10.98 12.56 1.37
CA ASN A 137 10.95 13.87 2.02
C ASN A 137 9.95 13.96 3.19
N ALA A 138 8.90 13.13 3.18
CA ALA A 138 7.93 13.08 4.27
C ALA A 138 8.51 12.43 5.54
N PHE A 139 9.52 11.56 5.44
CA PHE A 139 10.21 10.99 6.61
C PHE A 139 11.05 12.00 7.34
N ASP A 140 11.82 12.82 6.62
CA ASP A 140 12.79 13.76 7.20
C ASP A 140 12.14 14.80 8.10
N LYS A 141 10.83 15.00 7.96
CA LYS A 141 10.04 15.94 8.77
C LYS A 141 9.40 15.30 10.01
N ASN A 142 9.24 13.98 10.04
CA ASN A 142 8.25 13.35 10.91
C ASN A 142 8.73 12.05 11.60
N ILE A 143 9.67 11.28 11.04
CA ILE A 143 10.11 10.03 11.66
C ILE A 143 11.30 10.23 12.59
N VAL A 144 11.17 9.72 13.82
CA VAL A 144 12.20 9.78 14.85
C VAL A 144 13.46 9.04 14.39
N ARG A 145 14.63 9.68 14.56
CA ARG A 145 15.93 9.08 14.28
C ARG A 145 16.05 7.72 15.01
N GLY A 146 16.32 6.66 14.24
CA GLY A 146 16.54 5.31 14.77
C GLY A 146 15.42 4.31 14.49
N GLN A 147 14.26 4.74 13.97
CA GLN A 147 13.22 3.83 13.49
C GLN A 147 13.40 3.46 12.02
N ASN A 148 12.90 2.29 11.63
CA ASN A 148 12.84 1.89 10.22
C ASN A 148 11.86 2.81 9.46
N LYS A 149 12.31 3.33 8.32
CA LYS A 149 11.47 4.10 7.41
C LYS A 149 10.74 3.13 6.49
N LEU A 150 9.42 2.99 6.65
CA LEU A 150 8.61 2.07 5.85
C LEU A 150 7.72 2.81 4.85
N VAL A 151 7.85 2.44 3.58
CA VAL A 151 7.01 2.90 2.48
C VAL A 151 6.15 1.75 1.99
N LEU A 152 4.84 1.93 2.01
CA LEU A 152 3.91 1.05 1.32
C LEU A 152 3.83 1.47 -0.14
N THR A 153 4.01 0.52 -1.05
CA THR A 153 3.73 0.69 -2.47
C THR A 153 2.32 0.19 -2.75
N CYS A 154 1.47 1.05 -3.29
CA CYS A 154 0.06 0.76 -3.50
C CYS A 154 -0.33 0.94 -4.97
N ASP A 155 -1.24 0.10 -5.46
CA ASP A 155 -2.05 0.46 -6.62
C ASP A 155 -3.24 1.28 -6.13
N VAL A 156 -3.55 2.36 -6.84
CA VAL A 156 -4.59 3.31 -6.47
C VAL A 156 -5.44 3.66 -7.69
N LEU A 157 -6.75 3.72 -7.50
CA LEU A 157 -7.70 4.26 -8.44
C LEU A 157 -7.94 5.74 -8.10
N SER A 158 -7.66 6.64 -9.05
CA SER A 158 -7.86 8.08 -8.89
C SER A 158 -8.50 8.68 -10.14
N GLU A 159 -9.50 9.54 -9.94
CA GLU A 159 -10.08 10.34 -11.03
C GLU A 159 -9.06 11.36 -11.58
N GLU A 160 -8.17 11.84 -10.71
CA GLU A 160 -7.18 12.85 -11.04
C GLU A 160 -5.85 12.21 -11.47
N LEU A 161 -5.24 12.76 -12.53
CA LEU A 161 -3.93 12.32 -13.06
C LEU A 161 -2.75 12.90 -12.27
N TYR A 162 -2.94 14.08 -11.67
CA TYR A 162 -1.85 14.86 -11.08
C TYR A 162 -1.84 14.84 -9.56
N GLN A 163 -2.99 14.59 -8.94
CA GLN A 163 -3.15 14.41 -7.50
C GLN A 163 -3.80 13.06 -7.23
N ILE A 164 -3.39 12.40 -6.16
CA ILE A 164 -3.99 11.12 -5.78
C ILE A 164 -5.17 11.43 -4.87
N LYS A 165 -6.37 11.16 -5.37
CA LYS A 165 -7.60 11.35 -4.63
C LYS A 165 -8.40 10.06 -4.64
N THR A 166 -8.44 9.41 -3.48
CA THR A 166 -9.27 8.23 -3.27
C THR A 166 -10.60 8.64 -2.64
N SER A 167 -11.65 7.89 -2.94
CA SER A 167 -12.99 8.13 -2.40
C SER A 167 -13.33 7.14 -1.29
N THR A 168 -12.80 5.93 -1.39
CA THR A 168 -13.08 4.81 -0.47
C THR A 168 -11.83 3.99 -0.16
N GLN A 169 -11.91 3.18 0.88
CA GLN A 169 -10.86 2.19 1.22
C GLN A 169 -10.73 1.08 0.17
N ALA A 170 -11.72 0.91 -0.72
CA ALA A 170 -11.63 -0.04 -1.82
C ALA A 170 -10.86 0.52 -3.03
N ASP A 171 -10.45 1.79 -3.01
CA ASP A 171 -9.79 2.42 -4.17
C ASP A 171 -8.28 2.18 -4.18
N TYR A 172 -7.74 1.39 -3.24
CA TYR A 172 -6.32 1.09 -3.21
C TYR A 172 -6.01 -0.29 -2.64
N HIS A 173 -4.93 -0.87 -3.15
CA HIS A 173 -4.38 -2.15 -2.72
C HIS A 173 -2.90 -2.01 -2.39
N VAL A 174 -2.47 -2.51 -1.22
CA VAL A 174 -1.07 -2.50 -0.83
C VAL A 174 -0.36 -3.72 -1.43
N ASN A 175 0.68 -3.46 -2.23
CA ASN A 175 1.46 -4.50 -2.90
C ASN A 175 2.73 -4.87 -2.13
N TYR A 176 3.45 -3.86 -1.63
CA TYR A 176 4.76 -4.07 -1.01
C TYR A 176 4.94 -3.17 0.22
N VAL A 177 5.69 -3.69 1.20
CA VAL A 177 6.33 -2.91 2.26
C VAL A 177 7.81 -2.79 1.93
N VAL A 178 8.29 -1.57 1.76
CA VAL A 178 9.69 -1.28 1.43
C VAL A 178 10.31 -0.53 2.59
N CYS A 179 11.34 -1.12 3.18
CA CYS A 179 12.14 -0.45 4.19
C CYS A 179 13.33 0.24 3.54
N ILE A 180 13.51 1.51 3.85
CA ILE A 180 14.58 2.36 3.31
C ILE A 180 15.51 2.87 4.42
N GLU A 181 16.71 3.32 4.04
CA GLU A 181 17.68 3.98 4.93
C GLU A 181 17.32 5.42 5.33
#